data_AF-A0A1G9NUH0-F1
#
_entry.id   AF-A0A1G9NUH0-F1
#
_cell.length_a   1.000
_cell.length_b   1.000
_cell.length_c   1.000
_cell.angle_alpha   90.00
_cell.angle_beta   90.00
_cell.angle_gamma   90.00
#
_symmetry.space_group_name_H-M   'P 1'
#
loop_
_entity.id
_entity.type
_entity.pdbx_description
1 polymer ?
#
loop_
_entity_poly.entity_id
_entity_poly.type
_entity_poly.pdbx_seq_one_letter_code
_entity_poly.pdbx_strand_id
1 'polypeptide(L)'
;MTDRASVWKFRLQRGSAHGGLALLFVLAVTLMGPGVVWGDTIQYIRIADELQGIPSNQAWLHAFTEFCKNPSMPYQGTLENCITKTVAGRGPVVGWVDRNPQYQAIFTPRVGFPLLSIPFMRLLGEREGMWVVAVAGTAIAGLLIARLARLAGLSLVPSLLVQLAFYVLPASIPHGIALLAEGPTLASALVMAIGLAHVLRGSRVRGTVLLILGLGLVFFFKYSSAVLLCVSFLLVCVGLLIFKTYRRYSQIRLAIVVSTVLVVASLAINALFGFPGLNESLQDTFTDHFRHPPVDDPFNLLMVLEVDFLWRFLVDLPANAAYLLVFVAGVWGYVRAMRERLLPPAGWAGVALSLYGILSVVGHPVYTQADRLGSSLWVGVAIGVGLGARSVAARIRLRKRSPRHLAASGTAA
;
A
#
# COMPACT_ATOMS: atom_id res chain seq x y z
N MET A 1 -42.91 -14.39 0.85
CA MET A 1 -42.02 -14.00 1.96
C MET A 1 -40.70 -14.75 1.82
N THR A 2 -39.69 -14.12 1.24
CA THR A 2 -38.33 -14.69 1.19
C THR A 2 -37.77 -14.72 2.61
N ASP A 3 -37.46 -15.92 3.08
CA ASP A 3 -37.04 -16.22 4.43
C ASP A 3 -35.81 -15.39 4.81
N ARG A 4 -36.02 -14.34 5.64
CA ARG A 4 -34.96 -13.43 6.08
C ARG A 4 -33.82 -14.21 6.75
N ALA A 5 -34.10 -15.35 7.38
CA ALA A 5 -33.09 -16.18 8.04
C ALA A 5 -32.05 -16.74 7.05
N SER A 6 -32.46 -17.10 5.83
CA SER A 6 -31.56 -17.61 4.78
C SER A 6 -30.55 -16.55 4.30
N VAL A 7 -30.99 -15.28 4.21
CA VAL A 7 -30.15 -14.15 3.77
C VAL A 7 -29.10 -13.80 4.82
N TRP A 8 -29.44 -13.91 6.11
CA TRP A 8 -28.51 -13.69 7.22
C TRP A 8 -27.44 -14.78 7.28
N LYS A 9 -27.81 -16.06 7.23
CA LYS A 9 -26.84 -17.18 7.21
C LYS A 9 -25.83 -17.04 6.07
N PHE A 10 -26.30 -16.65 4.88
CA PHE A 10 -25.43 -16.49 3.71
C PHE A 10 -24.50 -15.27 3.78
N ARG A 11 -24.91 -14.18 4.45
CA ARG A 11 -24.01 -13.03 4.71
C ARG A 11 -22.95 -13.38 5.75
N LEU A 12 -23.31 -14.10 6.81
CA LEU A 12 -22.37 -14.57 7.84
C LEU A 12 -21.30 -15.50 7.27
N GLN A 13 -21.68 -16.50 6.46
CA GLN A 13 -20.73 -17.43 5.81
C GLN A 13 -19.73 -16.73 4.87
N ARG A 14 -20.09 -15.59 4.29
CA ARG A 14 -19.19 -14.82 3.42
C ARG A 14 -18.18 -13.98 4.20
N GLY A 15 -18.62 -13.41 5.32
CA GLY A 15 -17.72 -12.68 6.22
C GLY A 15 -16.69 -13.60 6.85
N SER A 16 -17.10 -14.79 7.27
CA SER A 16 -16.23 -15.76 7.94
C SER A 16 -15.08 -16.24 7.06
N ALA A 17 -15.27 -16.41 5.74
CA ALA A 17 -14.20 -16.87 4.85
C ALA A 17 -13.04 -15.86 4.73
N HIS A 18 -13.36 -14.58 4.55
CA HIS A 18 -12.34 -13.51 4.47
C HIS A 18 -11.65 -13.28 5.82
N GLY A 19 -12.41 -13.38 6.92
CA GLY A 19 -11.86 -13.33 8.27
C GLY A 19 -10.93 -14.51 8.56
N GLY A 20 -11.30 -15.72 8.15
CA GLY A 20 -10.45 -16.90 8.27
C GLY A 20 -9.13 -16.78 7.52
N LEU A 21 -9.15 -16.23 6.30
CA LEU A 21 -7.92 -16.00 5.54
C LEU A 21 -7.02 -14.91 6.18
N ALA A 22 -7.62 -13.85 6.74
CA ALA A 22 -6.87 -12.85 7.49
C ALA A 22 -6.25 -13.44 8.77
N LEU A 23 -6.97 -14.31 9.49
CA LEU A 23 -6.44 -15.02 10.65
C LEU A 23 -5.30 -15.96 10.27
N LEU A 24 -5.43 -16.70 9.17
CA LEU A 24 -4.36 -17.55 8.65
C LEU A 24 -3.11 -16.75 8.31
N PHE A 25 -3.26 -15.57 7.70
CA PHE A 25 -2.14 -14.66 7.46
C PHE A 25 -1.49 -14.24 8.78
N VAL A 26 -2.26 -13.78 9.77
CA VAL A 26 -1.73 -13.39 11.09
C VAL A 26 -0.99 -14.54 11.76
N LEU A 27 -1.55 -15.75 11.76
CA LEU A 27 -0.90 -16.94 12.31
C LEU A 27 0.41 -17.25 11.57
N ALA A 28 0.41 -17.20 10.24
CA ALA A 28 1.60 -17.47 9.44
C ALA A 28 2.72 -16.46 9.73
N VAL A 29 2.42 -15.16 9.79
CA VAL A 29 3.43 -14.14 10.08
C VAL A 29 3.87 -14.17 11.54
N THR A 30 3.02 -14.63 12.46
CA THR A 30 3.42 -14.86 13.86
C THR A 30 4.49 -15.92 13.99
N LEU A 31 4.46 -16.95 13.14
CA LEU A 31 5.55 -17.94 13.08
C LEU A 31 6.84 -17.37 12.48
N MET A 32 6.77 -16.28 11.71
CA MET A 32 7.95 -15.58 11.18
C MET A 32 8.59 -14.65 12.22
N GLY A 33 7.78 -14.11 13.13
CA GLY A 33 8.22 -13.16 14.15
C GLY A 33 8.44 -11.73 13.61
N PRO A 34 8.80 -10.79 14.49
CA PRO A 34 9.14 -9.43 14.09
C PRO A 34 10.39 -9.41 13.21
N GLY A 35 10.37 -8.56 12.19
CA GLY A 35 11.51 -8.35 11.30
C GLY A 35 12.61 -7.50 11.95
N VAL A 36 13.58 -7.13 11.12
CA VAL A 36 14.68 -6.22 11.49
C VAL A 36 14.22 -4.78 11.70
N VAL A 37 15.00 -4.02 12.46
CA VAL A 37 14.82 -2.58 12.71
C VAL A 37 15.53 -1.78 11.62
N TRP A 38 14.76 -0.98 10.89
CA TRP A 38 15.25 -0.10 9.83
C TRP A 38 15.59 1.29 10.39
N GLY A 39 16.30 2.12 9.62
CA GLY A 39 16.54 3.53 9.99
C GLY A 39 15.23 4.28 10.33
N ASP A 40 14.21 4.16 9.48
CA ASP A 40 12.89 4.75 9.73
C ASP A 40 12.22 4.22 11.01
N THR A 41 12.48 2.97 11.39
CA THR A 41 11.93 2.37 12.62
C THR A 41 12.45 3.08 13.87
N ILE A 42 13.71 3.53 13.85
CA ILE A 42 14.32 4.30 14.95
C ILE A 42 13.52 5.58 15.21
N GLN A 43 13.12 6.26 14.12
CA GLN A 43 12.31 7.47 14.21
C GLN A 43 10.96 7.19 14.86
N TYR A 44 10.31 6.09 14.47
CA TYR A 44 9.04 5.71 15.07
C TYR A 44 9.19 5.35 16.55
N ILE A 45 10.23 4.60 16.95
CA ILE A 45 10.46 4.23 18.36
C ILE A 45 10.68 5.49 19.19
N ARG A 46 11.56 6.38 18.73
CA ARG A 46 11.82 7.66 19.38
C ARG A 46 10.54 8.47 19.57
N ILE A 47 9.73 8.65 18.51
CA ILE A 47 8.48 9.42 18.60
C ILE A 47 7.52 8.76 19.60
N ALA A 48 7.39 7.43 19.60
CA ALA A 48 6.54 6.72 20.54
C ALA A 48 7.00 6.91 21.99
N ASP A 49 8.30 6.89 22.25
CA ASP A 49 8.88 7.11 23.57
C ASP A 49 8.68 8.56 24.06
N GLU A 50 8.93 9.54 23.20
CA GLU A 50 8.69 10.95 23.51
C GLU A 50 7.22 11.24 23.80
N LEU A 51 6.29 10.64 23.04
CA LEU A 51 4.84 10.72 23.29
C LEU A 51 4.43 10.10 24.64
N GLN A 52 5.25 9.22 25.21
CA GLN A 52 5.06 8.66 26.54
C GLN A 52 5.70 9.50 27.66
N GLY A 53 6.33 10.63 27.30
CA GLY A 53 7.00 11.53 28.25
C GLY A 53 8.46 11.15 28.53
N ILE A 54 9.05 10.22 27.79
CA ILE A 54 10.47 9.88 27.94
C ILE A 54 11.31 11.05 27.38
N PRO A 55 12.32 11.55 28.12
CA PRO A 55 13.18 12.62 27.62
C PRO A 55 13.86 12.23 26.29
N SER A 56 13.94 13.17 25.34
CA SER A 56 14.42 12.89 23.97
C SER A 56 15.77 12.18 23.91
N ASN A 57 16.73 12.53 24.77
CA ASN A 57 18.03 11.84 24.82
C ASN A 57 17.91 10.35 25.20
N GLN A 58 16.98 10.01 26.11
CA GLN A 58 16.71 8.62 26.49
C GLN A 58 15.93 7.89 25.39
N ALA A 59 14.94 8.54 24.78
CA ALA A 59 14.19 8.00 23.65
C ALA A 59 15.11 7.63 22.47
N TRP A 60 16.09 8.50 22.15
CA TRP A 60 17.13 8.18 21.17
C TRP A 60 17.98 6.98 21.56
N LEU A 61 18.41 6.92 22.83
CA LEU A 61 19.22 5.81 23.32
C LEU A 61 18.45 4.48 23.23
N HIS A 62 17.16 4.46 23.58
CA HIS A 62 16.30 3.29 23.45
C HIS A 62 16.17 2.86 21.99
N ALA A 63 15.84 3.79 21.10
CA ALA A 63 15.67 3.51 19.68
C ALA A 63 16.96 2.97 19.03
N PHE A 64 18.12 3.55 19.34
CA PHE A 64 19.41 3.05 18.86
C PHE A 64 19.81 1.70 19.47
N THR A 65 19.48 1.49 20.74
CA THR A 65 19.70 0.19 21.39
C THR A 65 18.92 -0.91 20.69
N GLU A 66 17.65 -0.63 20.33
CA GLU A 66 16.80 -1.59 19.63
C GLU A 66 17.30 -1.86 18.21
N PHE A 67 17.73 -0.82 17.49
CA PHE A 67 18.42 -0.99 16.20
C PHE A 67 19.67 -1.85 16.32
N CYS A 68 20.55 -1.58 17.29
CA CYS A 68 21.80 -2.32 17.43
C CYS A 68 21.61 -3.78 17.86
N LYS A 69 20.51 -4.12 18.56
CA LYS A 69 20.13 -5.51 18.86
C LYS A 69 19.60 -6.24 17.63
N ASN A 70 18.88 -5.54 16.75
CA ASN A 70 18.11 -6.12 15.66
C ASN A 70 18.33 -5.39 14.32
N PRO A 71 19.58 -5.19 13.86
CA PRO A 71 19.86 -4.24 12.79
C PRO A 71 19.41 -4.78 11.43
N SER A 72 18.85 -3.91 10.58
CA SER A 72 18.56 -4.25 9.18
C SER A 72 19.79 -4.46 8.32
N MET A 73 20.98 -4.12 8.82
CA MET A 73 22.27 -4.34 8.18
C MET A 73 23.21 -5.04 9.17
N PRO A 74 23.96 -6.07 8.74
CA PRO A 74 24.90 -6.77 9.62
C PRO A 74 25.92 -5.80 10.23
N TYR A 75 26.12 -5.87 11.56
CA TYR A 75 27.15 -5.14 12.27
C TYR A 75 28.13 -6.12 12.93
N GLN A 76 29.42 -5.99 12.64
CA GLN A 76 30.46 -6.94 13.10
C GLN A 76 31.11 -6.58 14.44
N GLY A 77 30.63 -5.55 15.15
CA GLY A 77 31.15 -5.14 16.46
C GLY A 77 30.27 -5.57 17.64
N THR A 78 30.67 -5.19 18.86
CA THR A 78 29.86 -5.41 20.06
C THR A 78 28.64 -4.49 20.08
N LEU A 79 27.57 -4.90 20.78
CA LEU A 79 26.38 -4.07 20.99
C LEU A 79 26.75 -2.70 21.58
N GLU A 80 27.63 -2.67 22.58
CA GLU A 80 28.12 -1.43 23.20
C GLU A 80 28.85 -0.52 22.20
N ASN A 81 29.68 -1.10 21.34
CA ASN A 81 30.37 -0.34 20.29
C ASN A 81 29.39 0.21 19.25
N CYS A 82 28.34 -0.56 18.90
CA CYS A 82 27.26 -0.09 18.03
C CYS A 82 26.57 1.11 18.65
N ILE A 83 26.09 0.99 19.89
CA ILE A 83 25.37 2.05 20.60
C ILE A 83 26.25 3.29 20.73
N THR A 84 27.49 3.12 21.23
CA THR A 84 28.43 4.23 21.44
C THR A 84 28.71 4.98 20.15
N LYS A 85 28.99 4.27 19.05
CA LYS A 85 29.22 4.91 17.75
C LYS A 85 27.97 5.60 17.22
N THR A 86 26.81 4.95 17.25
CA THR A 86 25.54 5.49 16.74
C THR A 86 25.13 6.73 17.54
N VAL A 87 25.16 6.68 18.88
CA VAL A 87 24.84 7.82 19.76
C VAL A 87 25.80 8.99 19.55
N ALA A 88 27.09 8.71 19.31
CA ALA A 88 28.09 9.74 19.00
C ALA A 88 27.97 10.33 17.58
N GLY A 89 26.98 9.90 16.78
CA GLY A 89 26.85 10.29 15.38
C GLY A 89 27.96 9.75 14.48
N ARG A 90 28.63 8.68 14.89
CA ARG A 90 29.72 8.01 14.16
C ARG A 90 29.35 6.58 13.77
N GLY A 91 28.07 6.23 13.89
CA GLY A 91 27.56 4.93 13.46
C GLY A 91 27.75 4.78 11.94
N PRO A 92 28.02 3.56 11.45
CA PRO A 92 28.32 3.34 10.04
C PRO A 92 27.13 3.67 9.11
N VAL A 93 25.91 3.79 9.64
CA VAL A 93 24.68 4.02 8.85
C VAL A 93 23.63 4.91 9.55
N VAL A 94 23.71 5.06 10.86
CA VAL A 94 22.67 5.69 11.71
C VAL A 94 23.38 6.51 12.79
N GLY A 95 22.79 7.61 13.25
CA GLY A 95 23.20 8.33 14.45
C GLY A 95 23.33 9.84 14.29
N TRP A 96 24.04 10.29 13.25
CA TRP A 96 24.24 11.73 13.01
C TRP A 96 23.10 12.32 12.19
N VAL A 97 22.80 11.69 11.06
CA VAL A 97 21.69 12.03 10.16
C VAL A 97 20.38 12.09 10.92
N ASP A 98 20.16 11.11 11.81
CA ASP A 98 18.90 10.99 12.54
C ASP A 98 18.62 12.19 13.43
N ARG A 99 19.62 12.99 13.82
CA ARG A 99 19.41 14.19 14.65
C ARG A 99 19.37 15.48 13.85
N ASN A 100 19.53 15.41 12.53
CA ASN A 100 19.46 16.58 11.66
C ASN A 100 18.01 17.17 11.68
N PRO A 101 17.83 18.48 11.96
CA PRO A 101 16.50 19.08 12.06
C PRO A 101 15.64 18.95 10.79
N GLN A 102 16.26 19.09 9.60
CA GLN A 102 15.56 18.94 8.33
C GLN A 102 15.11 17.50 8.10
N TYR A 103 15.96 16.52 8.42
CA TYR A 103 15.59 15.11 8.38
C TYR A 103 14.45 14.81 9.37
N GLN A 104 14.53 15.33 10.59
CA GLN A 104 13.49 15.16 11.61
C GLN A 104 12.14 15.74 11.19
N ALA A 105 12.13 16.87 10.48
CA ALA A 105 10.90 17.48 9.99
C ALA A 105 10.08 16.55 9.08
N ILE A 106 10.72 15.58 8.41
CA ILE A 106 10.05 14.58 7.56
C ILE A 106 9.26 13.57 8.40
N PHE A 107 9.70 13.28 9.63
CA PHE A 107 9.09 12.28 10.51
C PHE A 107 8.18 12.90 11.57
N THR A 108 8.42 14.15 11.98
CA THR A 108 7.62 14.84 13.01
C THR A 108 6.10 14.74 12.80
N PRO A 109 5.56 14.89 11.57
CA PRO A 109 4.11 14.79 11.36
C PRO A 109 3.58 13.34 11.39
N ARG A 110 4.44 12.32 11.33
CA ARG A 110 4.08 10.89 11.19
C ARG A 110 3.79 10.24 12.53
N VAL A 111 2.93 10.87 13.34
CA VAL A 111 2.65 10.42 14.71
C VAL A 111 1.73 9.21 14.79
N GLY A 112 0.98 8.90 13.73
CA GLY A 112 -0.08 7.90 13.80
C GLY A 112 0.39 6.48 14.08
N PHE A 113 1.47 6.04 13.42
CA PHE A 113 2.02 4.70 13.64
C PHE A 113 2.69 4.57 15.03
N PRO A 114 3.54 5.51 15.47
CA PRO A 114 4.04 5.56 16.84
C PRO A 114 2.92 5.54 17.90
N LEU A 115 1.93 6.46 17.78
CA LEU A 115 0.86 6.61 18.75
C LEU A 115 0.02 5.34 18.89
N LEU A 116 -0.29 4.68 17.77
CA LEU A 116 -1.03 3.42 17.78
C LEU A 116 -0.21 2.25 18.35
N SER A 117 1.12 2.32 18.29
CA SER A 117 2.03 1.28 18.76
C SER A 117 2.26 1.32 20.27
N ILE A 118 2.18 2.49 20.91
CA ILE A 118 2.42 2.67 22.37
C ILE A 118 1.77 1.60 23.26
N PRO A 119 0.45 1.29 23.18
CA PRO A 119 -0.14 0.29 24.07
C PRO A 119 0.49 -1.09 23.89
N PHE A 120 0.86 -1.46 22.67
CA PHE A 120 1.49 -2.76 22.39
C PHE A 120 2.97 -2.75 22.76
N MET A 121 3.67 -1.62 22.56
CA MET A 121 5.07 -1.46 22.99
C MET A 121 5.21 -1.63 24.50
N ARG A 122 4.29 -1.06 25.28
CA ARG A 122 4.25 -1.23 26.75
C ARG A 122 4.02 -2.67 27.19
N LEU A 123 3.27 -3.45 26.42
CA LEU A 123 2.89 -4.82 26.76
C LEU A 123 3.91 -5.86 26.28
N LEU A 124 4.53 -5.63 25.13
CA LEU A 124 5.30 -6.65 24.40
C LEU A 124 6.77 -6.27 24.16
N GLY A 125 7.15 -5.02 24.40
CA GLY A 125 8.44 -4.45 23.96
C GLY A 125 8.29 -3.64 22.66
N GLU A 126 9.27 -2.78 22.38
CA GLU A 126 9.24 -1.79 21.30
C GLU A 126 9.06 -2.45 19.93
N ARG A 127 9.87 -3.47 19.65
CA ARG A 127 9.93 -4.17 18.37
C ARG A 127 8.64 -4.93 18.09
N GLU A 128 8.22 -5.75 19.04
CA GLU A 128 7.02 -6.59 18.97
C GLU A 128 5.75 -5.72 18.92
N GLY A 129 5.71 -4.65 19.71
CA GLY A 129 4.59 -3.73 19.76
C GLY A 129 4.31 -3.04 18.42
N MET A 130 5.37 -2.52 17.77
CA MET A 130 5.25 -1.94 16.42
C MET A 130 4.89 -2.97 15.36
N TRP A 131 5.49 -4.15 15.45
CA TRP A 131 5.23 -5.24 14.53
C TRP A 131 3.77 -5.70 14.58
N VAL A 132 3.16 -5.78 15.77
CA VAL A 132 1.73 -6.08 15.92
C VAL A 132 0.85 -5.07 15.18
N VAL A 133 1.16 -3.77 15.27
CA VAL A 133 0.40 -2.73 14.55
C VAL A 133 0.58 -2.87 13.04
N ALA A 134 1.78 -3.15 12.56
CA ALA A 134 2.05 -3.37 11.14
C ALA A 134 1.26 -4.59 10.60
N VAL A 135 1.32 -5.72 11.31
CA VAL A 135 0.58 -6.95 10.98
C VAL A 135 -0.92 -6.71 10.99
N ALA A 136 -1.45 -6.04 12.01
CA ALA A 136 -2.87 -5.70 12.09
C ALA A 136 -3.30 -4.79 10.93
N GLY A 137 -2.51 -3.77 10.61
CA GLY A 137 -2.73 -2.90 9.46
C GLY A 137 -2.81 -3.68 8.14
N THR A 138 -1.87 -4.59 7.89
CA THR A 138 -1.84 -5.43 6.69
C THR A 138 -2.99 -6.45 6.65
N ALA A 139 -3.36 -7.06 7.78
CA ALA A 139 -4.53 -7.93 7.85
C ALA A 139 -5.83 -7.17 7.53
N ILE A 140 -5.98 -5.94 8.04
CA ILE A 140 -7.10 -5.06 7.71
C ILE A 140 -7.06 -4.69 6.22
N ALA A 141 -5.90 -4.36 5.67
CA ALA A 141 -5.73 -4.11 4.24
C ALA A 141 -6.20 -5.31 3.38
N GLY A 142 -5.90 -6.55 3.80
CA GLY A 142 -6.41 -7.76 3.13
C GLY A 142 -7.93 -7.88 3.13
N LEU A 143 -8.60 -7.50 4.22
CA LEU A 143 -10.07 -7.44 4.27
C LEU A 143 -10.63 -6.31 3.38
N LEU A 144 -9.95 -5.16 3.34
CA LEU A 144 -10.35 -4.01 2.53
C LEU A 144 -10.15 -4.28 1.03
N ILE A 145 -9.06 -4.92 0.60
CA ILE A 145 -8.88 -5.28 -0.81
C ILE A 145 -9.89 -6.34 -1.25
N ALA A 146 -10.26 -7.29 -0.38
CA ALA A 146 -11.38 -8.19 -0.64
C ALA A 146 -12.67 -7.39 -0.85
N ARG A 147 -12.96 -6.41 0.01
CA ARG A 147 -14.13 -5.52 -0.15
C ARG A 147 -14.07 -4.74 -1.47
N LEU A 148 -12.91 -4.22 -1.86
CA LEU A 148 -12.70 -3.53 -3.12
C LEU A 148 -12.96 -4.45 -4.32
N ALA A 149 -12.46 -5.69 -4.27
CA ALA A 149 -12.71 -6.72 -5.28
C ALA A 149 -14.21 -7.06 -5.42
N ARG A 150 -14.95 -7.08 -4.31
CA ARG A 150 -16.42 -7.19 -4.32
C ARG A 150 -17.08 -6.00 -5.00
N LEU A 151 -16.56 -4.78 -4.80
CA LEU A 151 -17.05 -3.58 -5.48
C LEU A 151 -16.71 -3.58 -6.99
N ALA A 152 -15.61 -4.22 -7.37
CA ALA A 152 -15.22 -4.49 -8.76
C ALA A 152 -16.07 -5.58 -9.44
N GLY A 153 -17.03 -6.18 -8.73
CA GLY A 153 -17.98 -7.15 -9.29
C GLY A 153 -17.49 -8.60 -9.26
N LEU A 154 -16.40 -8.92 -8.54
CA LEU A 154 -15.98 -10.31 -8.35
C LEU A 154 -16.99 -11.08 -7.49
N SER A 155 -17.10 -12.40 -7.70
CA SER A 155 -17.82 -13.34 -6.80
C SER A 155 -16.96 -13.72 -5.59
N LEU A 156 -17.46 -14.54 -4.65
CA LEU A 156 -16.74 -14.84 -3.39
C LEU A 156 -15.37 -15.47 -3.67
N VAL A 157 -15.35 -16.53 -4.49
CA VAL A 157 -14.12 -17.30 -4.76
C VAL A 157 -13.01 -16.44 -5.40
N PRO A 158 -13.25 -15.69 -6.50
CA PRO A 158 -12.21 -14.80 -7.03
C PRO A 158 -11.82 -13.70 -6.05
N SER A 159 -12.73 -13.23 -5.19
CA SER A 159 -12.39 -12.25 -4.14
C SER A 159 -11.48 -12.84 -3.06
N LEU A 160 -11.64 -14.12 -2.71
CA LEU A 160 -10.72 -14.82 -1.81
C LEU A 160 -9.35 -14.99 -2.48
N LEU A 161 -9.32 -15.26 -3.79
CA LEU A 161 -8.07 -15.30 -4.55
C LEU A 161 -7.35 -13.94 -4.56
N VAL A 162 -8.09 -12.83 -4.71
CA VAL A 162 -7.50 -11.47 -4.59
C VAL A 162 -6.85 -11.28 -3.22
N GLN A 163 -7.56 -11.64 -2.14
CA GLN A 163 -7.03 -11.48 -0.78
C GLN A 163 -5.82 -12.40 -0.52
N LEU A 164 -5.87 -13.64 -1.01
CA LEU A 164 -4.75 -14.57 -0.89
C LEU A 164 -3.53 -14.06 -1.67
N ALA A 165 -3.72 -13.65 -2.92
CA ALA A 165 -2.66 -13.06 -3.73
C ALA A 165 -2.06 -11.83 -3.05
N PHE A 166 -2.89 -10.95 -2.48
CA PHE A 166 -2.42 -9.80 -1.72
C PHE A 166 -1.50 -10.18 -0.55
N TYR A 167 -1.85 -11.21 0.22
CA TYR A 167 -1.05 -11.64 1.37
C TYR A 167 0.29 -12.29 1.01
N VAL A 168 0.38 -12.90 -0.18
CA VAL A 168 1.61 -13.55 -0.66
C VAL A 168 2.51 -12.60 -1.46
N LEU A 169 1.95 -11.51 -1.99
CA LEU A 169 2.70 -10.53 -2.77
C LEU A 169 3.48 -9.53 -1.90
N PRO A 170 4.50 -8.84 -2.46
CA PRO A 170 5.36 -7.90 -1.73
C PRO A 170 4.63 -6.78 -0.98
N ALA A 171 3.38 -6.44 -1.37
CA ALA A 171 2.52 -5.54 -0.61
C ALA A 171 2.35 -5.94 0.86
N SER A 172 2.34 -7.24 1.16
CA SER A 172 2.13 -7.77 2.51
C SER A 172 3.41 -8.33 3.10
N ILE A 173 4.06 -9.28 2.41
CA ILE A 173 5.30 -9.93 2.89
C ILE A 173 6.40 -9.63 1.87
N PRO A 174 7.53 -9.02 2.26
CA PRO A 174 7.90 -8.65 3.64
C PRO A 174 7.42 -7.24 4.08
N HIS A 175 6.97 -6.38 3.17
CA HIS A 175 6.90 -4.94 3.47
C HIS A 175 5.74 -4.51 4.36
N GLY A 176 4.58 -5.15 4.22
CA GLY A 176 3.40 -4.84 5.04
C GLY A 176 3.54 -5.27 6.51
N ILE A 177 4.47 -6.18 6.82
CA ILE A 177 4.77 -6.60 8.19
C ILE A 177 6.08 -6.00 8.74
N ALA A 178 6.76 -5.15 7.96
CA ALA A 178 7.93 -4.44 8.45
C ALA A 178 7.53 -3.47 9.59
N LEU A 179 8.47 -3.14 10.47
CA LEU A 179 8.26 -2.23 11.61
C LEU A 179 8.18 -0.76 11.14
N LEU A 180 7.22 -0.50 10.25
CA LEU A 180 7.04 0.72 9.50
C LEU A 180 5.54 0.98 9.33
N ALA A 181 5.21 2.23 8.98
CA ALA A 181 3.84 2.66 8.75
C ALA A 181 3.19 2.10 7.46
N GLU A 182 3.85 1.22 6.70
CA GLU A 182 3.37 0.76 5.39
C GLU A 182 2.02 0.03 5.47
N GLY A 183 1.87 -0.92 6.40
CA GLY A 183 0.61 -1.66 6.59
C GLY A 183 -0.60 -0.75 6.89
N PRO A 184 -0.55 0.08 7.93
CA PRO A 184 -1.61 1.06 8.24
C PRO A 184 -1.85 2.09 7.12
N THR A 185 -0.79 2.56 6.46
CA THR A 185 -0.92 3.50 5.33
C THR A 185 -1.63 2.83 4.16
N LEU A 186 -1.30 1.58 3.83
CA LEU A 186 -1.94 0.83 2.77
C LEU A 186 -3.41 0.53 3.07
N ALA A 187 -3.74 0.20 4.33
CA ALA A 187 -5.12 0.07 4.77
C ALA A 187 -5.91 1.39 4.56
N SER A 188 -5.29 2.52 4.91
CA SER A 188 -5.87 3.87 4.73
C SER A 188 -6.08 4.21 3.26
N ALA A 189 -5.11 3.90 2.40
CA ALA A 189 -5.21 4.07 0.96
C ALA A 189 -6.30 3.18 0.34
N LEU A 190 -6.50 1.97 0.86
CA LEU A 190 -7.61 1.10 0.47
C LEU A 190 -8.98 1.62 0.91
N VAL A 191 -9.08 2.30 2.07
CA VAL A 191 -10.31 3.03 2.45
C VAL A 191 -10.62 4.10 1.41
N MET A 192 -9.62 4.88 0.97
CA MET A 192 -9.79 5.84 -0.11
C MET A 192 -10.23 5.17 -1.42
N ALA A 193 -9.58 4.07 -1.81
CA ALA A 193 -9.90 3.35 -3.05
C ALA A 193 -11.33 2.77 -3.03
N ILE A 194 -11.78 2.27 -1.88
CA ILE A 194 -13.18 1.87 -1.67
C ILE A 194 -14.11 3.07 -1.80
N GLY A 195 -13.73 4.24 -1.27
CA GLY A 195 -14.46 5.50 -1.46
C GLY A 195 -14.58 5.88 -2.94
N LEU A 196 -13.46 5.86 -3.68
CA LEU A 196 -13.44 6.07 -5.12
C LEU A 196 -14.35 5.08 -5.87
N ALA A 197 -14.26 3.79 -5.54
CA ALA A 197 -15.11 2.75 -6.10
C ALA A 197 -16.61 3.02 -5.84
N HIS A 198 -16.96 3.57 -4.67
CA HIS A 198 -18.33 3.98 -4.36
C HIS A 198 -18.78 5.18 -5.19
N VAL A 199 -17.93 6.21 -5.39
CA VAL A 199 -18.22 7.34 -6.29
C VAL A 199 -18.44 6.86 -7.72
N LEU A 200 -17.56 5.99 -8.22
CA LEU A 200 -17.64 5.40 -9.56
C LEU A 200 -18.88 4.52 -9.77
N ARG A 201 -19.49 4.01 -8.69
CA ARG A 201 -20.80 3.31 -8.71
C ARG A 201 -22.00 4.24 -8.55
N GLY A 202 -21.78 5.54 -8.38
CA GLY A 202 -22.82 6.55 -8.21
C GLY A 202 -23.21 6.82 -6.75
N SER A 203 -22.57 6.19 -5.76
CA SER A 203 -22.83 6.44 -4.34
C SER A 203 -22.00 7.63 -3.86
N ARG A 204 -22.48 8.84 -4.18
CA ARG A 204 -21.73 10.10 -4.01
C ARG A 204 -21.32 10.34 -2.55
N VAL A 205 -22.29 10.45 -1.64
CA VAL A 205 -22.05 10.80 -0.23
C VAL A 205 -21.11 9.79 0.44
N ARG A 206 -21.45 8.50 0.38
CA ARG A 206 -20.63 7.44 0.98
C ARG A 206 -19.22 7.40 0.39
N GLY A 207 -19.10 7.56 -0.93
CA GLY A 207 -17.81 7.56 -1.61
C GLY A 207 -16.93 8.72 -1.17
N THR A 208 -17.49 9.95 -1.14
CA THR A 208 -16.78 11.15 -0.70
C THR A 208 -16.37 11.07 0.77
N VAL A 209 -17.25 10.60 1.66
CA VAL A 209 -16.92 10.43 3.10
C VAL A 209 -15.75 9.48 3.28
N LEU A 210 -15.75 8.34 2.59
CA LEU A 210 -14.65 7.37 2.68
C LEU A 210 -13.35 7.90 2.08
N LEU A 211 -13.43 8.71 1.01
CA LEU A 211 -12.26 9.39 0.46
C LEU A 211 -11.65 10.38 1.45
N ILE A 212 -12.46 11.22 2.09
CA ILE A 212 -12.01 12.19 3.09
C ILE A 212 -11.43 11.47 4.31
N LEU A 213 -12.13 10.46 4.83
CA LEU A 213 -11.67 9.66 5.96
C LEU A 213 -10.34 8.98 5.65
N GLY A 214 -10.25 8.33 4.49
CA GLY A 214 -9.02 7.67 4.07
C GLY A 214 -7.87 8.66 3.88
N LEU A 215 -8.13 9.86 3.32
CA LEU A 215 -7.12 10.91 3.20
C LEU A 215 -6.62 11.36 4.57
N GLY A 216 -7.53 11.62 5.52
CA GLY A 216 -7.17 11.96 6.90
C GLY A 216 -6.31 10.89 7.57
N LEU A 217 -6.64 9.60 7.36
CA LEU A 217 -5.83 8.49 7.86
C LEU A 217 -4.46 8.41 7.18
N VAL A 218 -4.36 8.65 5.87
CA VAL A 218 -3.07 8.72 5.17
C VAL A 218 -2.21 9.86 5.72
N PHE A 219 -2.78 11.05 5.97
CA PHE A 219 -2.07 12.14 6.64
C PHE A 219 -1.57 11.73 8.04
N PHE A 220 -2.41 11.05 8.81
CA PHE A 220 -2.09 10.61 10.16
C PHE A 220 -0.92 9.61 10.21
N PHE A 221 -0.85 8.66 9.26
CA PHE A 221 0.20 7.64 9.24
C PHE A 221 1.43 8.04 8.42
N LYS A 222 1.24 8.63 7.23
CA LYS A 222 2.30 8.92 6.26
C LYS A 222 1.86 10.02 5.27
N TYR A 223 1.90 11.27 5.73
CA TYR A 223 1.44 12.44 4.96
C TYR A 223 2.10 12.58 3.58
N SER A 224 3.36 12.19 3.43
CA SER A 224 4.11 12.28 2.18
C SER A 224 3.48 11.48 1.02
N SER A 225 2.68 10.46 1.36
CA SER A 225 1.95 9.64 0.39
C SER A 225 0.67 10.30 -0.12
N ALA A 226 0.13 11.30 0.59
CA ALA A 226 -1.22 11.82 0.36
C ALA A 226 -1.39 12.45 -1.03
N VAL A 227 -0.47 13.34 -1.43
CA VAL A 227 -0.55 14.03 -2.73
C VAL A 227 -0.44 13.04 -3.89
N LEU A 228 0.56 12.17 -3.88
CA LEU A 228 0.77 11.18 -4.94
C LEU A 228 -0.42 10.22 -5.08
N LEU A 229 -1.04 9.83 -3.96
CA LEU A 229 -2.23 9.00 -3.95
C LEU A 229 -3.45 9.71 -4.55
N CYS A 230 -3.67 10.99 -4.19
CA CYS A 230 -4.75 11.78 -4.80
C CYS A 230 -4.53 11.99 -6.30
N VAL A 231 -3.28 12.26 -6.71
CA VAL A 231 -2.90 12.41 -8.13
C VAL A 231 -3.13 11.11 -8.88
N SER A 232 -2.76 9.96 -8.33
CA SER A 232 -2.98 8.67 -9.01
C SER A 232 -4.46 8.37 -9.23
N PHE A 233 -5.32 8.73 -8.28
CA PHE A 233 -6.77 8.60 -8.39
C PHE A 233 -7.33 9.50 -9.50
N LEU A 234 -6.88 10.74 -9.55
CA LEU A 234 -7.22 11.69 -10.59
C LEU A 234 -6.79 11.16 -11.97
N LEU A 235 -5.52 10.77 -12.13
CA LEU A 235 -4.97 10.28 -13.39
C LEU A 235 -5.72 9.05 -13.93
N VAL A 236 -6.05 8.09 -13.06
CA VAL A 236 -6.86 6.93 -13.48
C VAL A 236 -8.25 7.37 -13.92
N CYS A 237 -8.91 8.28 -13.19
CA CYS A 237 -10.25 8.75 -13.56
C CYS A 237 -10.24 9.51 -14.89
N VAL A 238 -9.25 10.37 -15.13
CA VAL A 238 -9.05 11.06 -16.42
C VAL A 238 -8.74 10.05 -17.51
N GLY A 239 -7.85 9.09 -17.27
CA GLY A 239 -7.49 8.04 -18.22
C GLY A 239 -8.68 7.18 -18.65
N LEU A 240 -9.66 6.96 -17.76
CA LEU A 240 -10.89 6.26 -18.13
C LEU A 240 -11.70 6.98 -19.22
N LEU A 241 -11.59 8.31 -19.33
CA LEU A 241 -12.26 9.06 -20.40
C LEU A 241 -11.65 8.78 -21.78
N ILE A 242 -10.45 8.19 -21.88
CA ILE A 242 -9.90 7.79 -23.17
C ILE A 242 -10.79 6.72 -23.83
N PHE A 243 -11.35 5.81 -23.03
CA PHE A 243 -12.16 4.70 -23.52
C PHE A 243 -13.62 5.12 -23.78
N LYS A 244 -14.08 4.98 -25.03
CA LYS A 244 -15.47 5.30 -25.45
C LYS A 244 -16.53 4.67 -24.54
N THR A 245 -16.31 3.43 -24.10
CA THR A 245 -17.21 2.69 -23.18
C THR A 245 -17.47 3.43 -21.87
N TYR A 246 -16.47 4.18 -21.38
CA TYR A 246 -16.52 4.82 -20.07
C TYR A 246 -16.91 6.30 -20.11
N ARG A 247 -16.69 7.02 -21.23
CA ARG A 247 -17.03 8.45 -21.39
C ARG A 247 -18.47 8.81 -21.01
N ARG A 248 -19.41 7.88 -21.19
CA ARG A 248 -20.85 8.09 -20.91
C ARG A 248 -21.21 8.10 -19.41
N TYR A 249 -20.34 7.61 -18.52
CA TYR A 249 -20.65 7.55 -17.09
C TYR A 249 -20.41 8.91 -16.42
N SER A 250 -21.48 9.59 -16.01
CA SER A 250 -21.41 10.86 -15.27
C SER A 250 -20.66 10.72 -13.93
N GLN A 251 -20.64 9.51 -13.36
CA GLN A 251 -19.93 9.17 -12.14
C GLN A 251 -18.41 9.36 -12.26
N ILE A 252 -17.84 9.18 -13.46
CA ILE A 252 -16.40 9.39 -13.70
C ILE A 252 -16.07 10.89 -13.62
N ARG A 253 -16.92 11.75 -14.20
CA ARG A 253 -16.74 13.20 -14.09
C ARG A 253 -16.80 13.67 -12.64
N LEU A 254 -17.72 13.13 -11.84
CA LEU A 254 -17.75 13.40 -10.41
C LEU A 254 -16.48 12.91 -9.70
N ALA A 255 -15.99 11.71 -10.02
CA ALA A 255 -14.78 11.18 -9.44
C ALA A 255 -13.54 12.05 -9.77
N ILE A 256 -13.47 12.60 -10.99
CA ILE A 256 -12.44 13.58 -11.39
C ILE A 256 -12.55 14.82 -10.50
N VAL A 257 -13.71 15.46 -10.41
CA VAL A 257 -13.91 16.68 -9.59
C VAL A 257 -13.52 16.43 -8.14
N VAL A 258 -14.00 15.35 -7.53
CA VAL A 258 -13.68 15.01 -6.14
C VAL A 258 -12.19 14.75 -5.98
N SER A 259 -11.55 14.01 -6.90
CA SER A 259 -10.11 13.72 -6.82
C SER A 259 -9.28 15.00 -6.99
N THR A 260 -9.66 15.91 -7.89
CA THR A 260 -9.03 17.23 -8.04
C THR A 260 -9.12 18.04 -6.75
N VAL A 261 -10.29 18.08 -6.12
CA VAL A 261 -10.49 18.76 -4.82
C VAL A 261 -9.58 18.15 -3.76
N LEU A 262 -9.42 16.82 -3.71
CA LEU A 262 -8.53 16.16 -2.75
C LEU A 262 -7.05 16.43 -3.04
N VAL A 263 -6.62 16.53 -4.31
CA VAL A 263 -5.26 16.97 -4.65
C VAL A 263 -5.01 18.38 -4.11
N VAL A 264 -5.92 19.32 -4.40
CA VAL A 264 -5.80 20.72 -3.93
C VAL A 264 -5.82 20.77 -2.40
N ALA A 265 -6.74 20.06 -1.76
CA ALA A 265 -6.81 20.00 -0.29
C ALA A 265 -5.54 19.41 0.32
N SER A 266 -4.97 18.34 -0.26
CA SER A 266 -3.74 17.72 0.20
C SER A 266 -2.55 18.67 0.11
N LEU A 267 -2.40 19.38 -1.02
CA LEU A 267 -1.40 20.44 -1.19
C LEU A 267 -1.60 21.58 -0.20
N ALA A 268 -2.83 22.03 0.00
CA ALA A 268 -3.17 23.10 0.94
C ALA A 268 -2.88 22.71 2.39
N ILE A 269 -3.17 21.46 2.80
CA ILE A 269 -2.83 20.94 4.13
C ILE A 269 -1.32 20.94 4.32
N ASN A 270 -0.56 20.40 3.36
CA ASN A 270 0.91 20.40 3.45
C ASN A 270 1.47 21.82 3.58
N ALA A 271 0.98 22.76 2.78
CA ALA A 271 1.39 24.16 2.84
C ALA A 271 1.00 24.83 4.18
N LEU A 272 -0.22 24.60 4.65
CA LEU A 272 -0.73 25.20 5.90
C LEU A 272 0.05 24.73 7.13
N PHE A 273 0.42 23.45 7.17
CA PHE A 273 1.19 22.89 8.29
C PHE A 273 2.71 22.94 8.08
N GLY A 274 3.19 23.50 6.96
CA GLY A 274 4.61 23.58 6.64
C GLY A 274 5.27 22.19 6.54
N PHE A 275 4.53 21.18 6.11
CA PHE A 275 5.08 19.83 5.97
C PHE A 275 6.07 19.75 4.80
N PRO A 276 7.23 19.08 4.97
CA PRO A 276 8.20 18.90 3.89
C PRO A 276 7.57 18.27 2.64
N GLY A 277 7.78 18.88 1.48
CA GLY A 277 7.24 18.45 0.20
C GLY A 277 8.20 17.55 -0.59
N LEU A 278 7.95 17.48 -1.90
CA LEU A 278 8.77 16.69 -2.82
C LEU A 278 10.19 17.27 -2.93
N ASN A 279 10.34 18.59 -2.94
CA ASN A 279 11.65 19.23 -3.02
C ASN A 279 12.53 18.83 -1.83
N GLU A 280 12.01 18.91 -0.60
CA GLU A 280 12.71 18.51 0.61
C GLU A 280 13.03 17.01 0.62
N SER A 281 12.13 16.18 0.07
CA SER A 281 12.37 14.74 -0.08
C SER A 281 13.49 14.43 -1.09
N LEU A 282 13.59 15.21 -2.18
CA LEU A 282 14.69 15.07 -3.13
C LEU A 282 15.99 15.59 -2.55
N GLN A 283 15.97 16.70 -1.81
CA GLN A 283 17.15 17.18 -1.08
C GLN A 283 17.63 16.13 -0.09
N ASP A 284 16.74 15.53 0.71
CA ASP A 284 17.06 14.41 1.60
C ASP A 284 17.80 13.28 0.85
N THR A 285 17.33 12.95 -0.35
CA THR A 285 17.94 11.91 -1.20
C THR A 285 19.33 12.31 -1.70
N PHE A 286 19.47 13.48 -2.32
CA PHE A 286 20.70 13.89 -3.00
C PHE A 286 21.79 14.43 -2.07
N THR A 287 21.43 14.78 -0.83
CA THR A 287 22.38 15.30 0.16
C THR A 287 22.84 14.25 1.17
N ASP A 288 22.54 12.96 0.95
CA ASP A 288 22.74 11.88 1.93
C ASP A 288 22.13 12.27 3.28
N HIS A 289 20.82 12.52 3.28
CA HIS A 289 20.05 12.97 4.43
C HIS A 289 20.59 14.25 5.08
N PHE A 290 20.82 15.28 4.26
CA PHE A 290 21.32 16.60 4.65
C PHE A 290 22.73 16.57 5.26
N ARG A 291 23.52 15.53 4.95
CA ARG A 291 24.94 15.45 5.30
C ARG A 291 25.83 16.29 4.39
N HIS A 292 25.40 16.46 3.15
CA HIS A 292 26.06 17.29 2.16
C HIS A 292 25.27 18.59 1.92
N PRO A 293 25.93 19.63 1.36
CA PRO A 293 25.23 20.87 1.00
C PRO A 293 24.07 20.61 0.03
N PRO A 294 23.01 21.45 0.06
CA PRO A 294 21.89 21.36 -0.87
C PRO A 294 22.31 21.34 -2.33
N VAL A 295 21.55 20.63 -3.16
CA VAL A 295 21.74 20.63 -4.62
C VAL A 295 20.85 21.69 -5.28
N ASP A 296 21.37 22.38 -6.30
CA ASP A 296 20.67 23.51 -6.93
C ASP A 296 19.41 23.08 -7.72
N ASP A 297 19.49 21.95 -8.45
CA ASP A 297 18.40 21.42 -9.28
C ASP A 297 18.13 19.93 -8.98
N PRO A 298 17.40 19.63 -7.89
CA PRO A 298 17.11 18.24 -7.51
C PRO A 298 16.22 17.51 -8.53
N PHE A 299 15.42 18.23 -9.32
CA PHE A 299 14.51 17.61 -10.28
C PHE A 299 15.26 17.12 -11.53
N ASN A 300 16.26 17.86 -11.99
CA ASN A 300 17.12 17.39 -13.07
C ASN A 300 17.94 16.16 -12.62
N LEU A 301 18.50 16.19 -11.40
CA LEU A 301 19.17 15.02 -10.82
C LEU A 301 18.25 13.81 -10.70
N LEU A 302 16.97 14.02 -10.34
CA LEU A 302 15.96 12.96 -10.36
C LEU A 302 15.80 12.36 -11.76
N MET A 303 15.68 13.18 -12.81
CA MET A 303 15.53 12.69 -14.18
C MET A 303 16.73 11.85 -14.63
N VAL A 304 17.95 12.24 -14.24
CA VAL A 304 19.17 11.45 -14.52
C VAL A 304 19.15 10.12 -13.76
N LEU A 305 18.76 10.15 -12.47
CA LEU A 305 18.69 8.96 -11.63
C LEU A 305 17.62 7.97 -12.12
N GLU A 306 16.48 8.45 -12.61
CA GLU A 306 15.43 7.63 -13.22
C GLU A 306 15.93 6.83 -14.43
N VAL A 307 16.82 7.39 -15.25
CA VAL A 307 17.39 6.69 -16.41
C VAL A 307 18.28 5.53 -15.97
N ASP A 308 19.16 5.76 -14.98
CA ASP A 308 20.01 4.70 -14.41
C ASP A 308 19.18 3.64 -13.68
N PHE A 309 18.16 4.06 -12.93
CA PHE A 309 17.22 3.16 -12.27
C PHE A 309 16.50 2.27 -13.28
N LEU A 310 15.97 2.84 -14.37
CA LEU A 310 15.28 2.08 -15.41
C LEU A 310 16.22 1.05 -16.05
N TRP A 311 17.46 1.43 -16.31
CA TRP A 311 18.45 0.50 -16.87
C TRP A 311 18.72 -0.68 -15.93
N ARG A 312 18.98 -0.41 -14.64
CA ARG A 312 19.19 -1.48 -13.64
C ARG A 312 17.96 -2.37 -13.47
N PHE A 313 16.78 -1.77 -13.40
CA PHE A 313 15.52 -2.51 -13.36
C PHE A 313 15.36 -3.48 -14.55
N LEU A 314 15.73 -3.04 -15.76
CA LEU A 314 15.68 -3.90 -16.96
C LEU A 314 16.71 -5.04 -16.91
N VAL A 315 17.91 -4.77 -16.39
CA VAL A 315 18.96 -5.79 -16.21
C VAL A 315 18.53 -6.86 -15.21
N ASP A 316 17.83 -6.47 -14.14
CA ASP A 316 17.38 -7.38 -13.06
C ASP A 316 16.03 -8.05 -13.34
N LEU A 317 15.41 -7.78 -14.48
CA LEU A 317 14.12 -8.36 -14.86
C LEU A 317 14.13 -9.91 -14.82
N PRO A 318 15.19 -10.63 -15.27
CA PRO A 318 15.25 -12.08 -15.19
C PRO A 318 15.27 -12.61 -13.74
N ALA A 319 15.97 -11.92 -12.84
CA ALA A 319 15.98 -12.26 -11.41
C ALA A 319 14.59 -12.09 -10.78
N ASN A 320 13.77 -11.21 -11.37
CA ASN A 320 12.40 -10.90 -10.95
C ASN A 320 11.33 -11.57 -11.83
N ALA A 321 11.67 -12.61 -12.59
CA ALA A 321 10.76 -13.23 -13.56
C ALA A 321 9.43 -13.70 -12.94
N ALA A 322 9.45 -14.22 -11.71
CA ALA A 322 8.22 -14.63 -11.02
C ALA A 322 7.28 -13.45 -10.77
N TYR A 323 7.81 -12.32 -10.30
CA TYR A 323 7.05 -11.08 -10.09
C TYR A 323 6.52 -10.53 -11.41
N LEU A 324 7.33 -10.57 -12.47
CA LEU A 324 6.90 -10.18 -13.81
C LEU A 324 5.73 -11.05 -14.32
N LEU A 325 5.81 -12.37 -14.14
CA LEU A 325 4.73 -13.28 -14.55
C LEU A 325 3.41 -12.97 -13.80
N VAL A 326 3.47 -12.70 -12.50
CA VAL A 326 2.29 -12.33 -11.72
C VAL A 326 1.76 -10.96 -12.15
N PHE A 327 2.64 -9.99 -12.40
CA PHE A 327 2.26 -8.69 -12.94
C PHE A 327 1.53 -8.83 -14.29
N VAL A 328 2.11 -9.58 -15.23
CA VAL A 328 1.53 -9.87 -16.54
C VAL A 328 0.17 -10.59 -16.40
N ALA A 329 0.06 -11.55 -15.49
CA ALA A 329 -1.22 -12.22 -15.20
C ALA A 329 -2.29 -11.25 -14.67
N GLY A 330 -1.89 -10.30 -13.81
CA GLY A 330 -2.74 -9.22 -13.32
C GLY A 330 -3.23 -8.32 -14.46
N VAL A 331 -2.31 -7.82 -15.29
CA VAL A 331 -2.64 -6.98 -16.47
C VAL A 331 -3.54 -7.73 -17.43
N TRP A 332 -3.22 -8.99 -17.75
CA TRP A 332 -4.03 -9.86 -18.59
C TRP A 332 -5.47 -9.99 -18.07
N GLY A 333 -5.63 -10.14 -16.76
CA GLY A 333 -6.94 -10.22 -16.11
C GLY A 333 -7.80 -8.95 -16.32
N TYR A 334 -7.21 -7.76 -16.18
CA TYR A 334 -7.91 -6.49 -16.51
C TYR A 334 -8.28 -6.41 -17.98
N VAL A 335 -7.32 -6.68 -18.88
CA VAL A 335 -7.54 -6.64 -20.34
C VAL A 335 -8.66 -7.61 -20.73
N ARG A 336 -8.66 -8.83 -20.17
CA ARG A 336 -9.68 -9.84 -20.45
C ARG A 336 -11.05 -9.40 -19.93
N ALA A 337 -11.13 -8.93 -18.69
CA ALA A 337 -12.38 -8.46 -18.10
C ALA A 337 -12.94 -7.22 -18.84
N MET A 338 -12.08 -6.32 -19.32
CA MET A 338 -12.47 -5.19 -20.16
C MET A 338 -13.05 -5.68 -21.50
N ARG A 339 -12.34 -6.58 -22.22
CA ARG A 339 -12.79 -7.14 -23.51
C ARG A 339 -14.12 -7.89 -23.38
N GLU A 340 -14.33 -8.60 -22.28
CA GLU A 340 -15.59 -9.31 -22.00
C GLU A 340 -16.69 -8.41 -21.42
N ARG A 341 -16.45 -7.09 -21.27
CA ARG A 341 -17.36 -6.12 -20.65
C ARG A 341 -17.79 -6.49 -19.22
N LEU A 342 -16.93 -7.23 -18.51
CA LEU A 342 -17.14 -7.66 -17.13
C LEU A 342 -16.55 -6.69 -16.09
N LEU A 343 -15.77 -5.71 -16.54
CA LEU A 343 -15.06 -4.75 -15.69
C LEU A 343 -15.87 -3.44 -15.52
N PRO A 344 -16.57 -3.26 -14.38
CA PRO A 344 -17.23 -1.98 -14.08
C PRO A 344 -16.21 -0.88 -13.79
N PRO A 345 -16.58 0.41 -13.90
CA PRO A 345 -15.69 1.53 -13.58
C PRO A 345 -15.01 1.42 -12.21
N ALA A 346 -15.74 0.94 -11.20
CA ALA A 346 -15.20 0.74 -9.85
C ALA A 346 -14.04 -0.25 -9.76
N GLY A 347 -13.87 -1.15 -10.73
CA GLY A 347 -12.72 -2.06 -10.77
C GLY A 347 -11.39 -1.34 -10.97
N TRP A 348 -11.40 -0.11 -11.51
CA TRP A 348 -10.19 0.69 -11.75
C TRP A 348 -9.61 1.36 -10.50
N ALA A 349 -10.36 1.40 -9.40
CA ALA A 349 -9.85 1.94 -8.15
C ALA A 349 -8.62 1.17 -7.63
N GLY A 350 -8.51 -0.13 -7.92
CA GLY A 350 -7.30 -0.92 -7.65
C GLY A 350 -6.09 -0.49 -8.48
N VAL A 351 -6.32 -0.09 -9.74
CA VAL A 351 -5.27 0.43 -10.64
C VAL A 351 -4.74 1.77 -10.14
N ALA A 352 -5.59 2.60 -9.52
CA ALA A 352 -5.14 3.86 -8.94
C ALA A 352 -4.14 3.66 -7.78
N LEU A 353 -4.33 2.63 -6.96
CA LEU A 353 -3.35 2.24 -5.95
C LEU A 353 -2.06 1.69 -6.56
N SER A 354 -2.17 0.93 -7.66
CA SER A 354 -0.99 0.48 -8.38
C SER A 354 -0.19 1.63 -8.96
N LEU A 355 -0.87 2.61 -9.55
CA LEU A 355 -0.25 3.82 -10.08
C LEU A 355 0.41 4.64 -8.98
N TYR A 356 -0.20 4.71 -7.79
CA TYR A 356 0.45 5.34 -6.63
C TYR A 356 1.77 4.64 -6.25
N GLY A 357 1.81 3.31 -6.25
CA GLY A 357 3.06 2.57 -6.02
C GLY A 357 4.14 2.91 -7.06
N ILE A 358 3.76 2.96 -8.34
CA ILE A 358 4.68 3.36 -9.42
C ILE A 358 5.18 4.80 -9.22
N LEU A 359 4.26 5.75 -8.98
CA LEU A 359 4.63 7.15 -8.75
C LEU A 359 5.49 7.35 -7.50
N SER A 360 5.36 6.47 -6.50
CA SER A 360 6.20 6.51 -5.29
C SER A 360 7.64 6.08 -5.59
N VAL A 361 7.84 5.11 -6.47
CA VAL A 361 9.19 4.72 -6.94
C VAL A 361 9.76 5.81 -7.83
N VAL A 362 8.98 6.35 -8.77
CA VAL A 362 9.41 7.44 -9.66
C VAL A 362 9.74 8.74 -8.90
N GLY A 363 9.05 8.98 -7.78
CA GLY A 363 9.34 10.13 -6.92
C GLY A 363 10.59 9.95 -6.06
N HIS A 364 11.11 8.72 -5.95
CA HIS A 364 12.24 8.37 -5.10
C HIS A 364 12.93 7.07 -5.59
N PRO A 365 13.67 7.12 -6.73
CA PRO A 365 14.23 5.95 -7.40
C PRO A 365 15.49 5.40 -6.72
N VAL A 366 15.37 5.11 -5.42
CA VAL A 366 16.42 4.48 -4.63
C VAL A 366 16.24 2.96 -4.69
N TYR A 367 17.13 2.27 -5.39
CA TYR A 367 17.02 0.83 -5.68
C TYR A 367 16.77 -0.03 -4.43
N THR A 368 17.49 0.24 -3.33
CA THR A 368 17.34 -0.51 -2.07
C THR A 368 15.99 -0.29 -1.37
N GLN A 369 15.24 0.74 -1.75
CA GLN A 369 13.93 1.06 -1.19
C GLN A 369 12.78 0.84 -2.18
N ALA A 370 13.08 0.63 -3.46
CA ALA A 370 12.08 0.60 -4.54
C ALA A 370 11.01 -0.49 -4.33
N ASP A 371 11.40 -1.68 -3.87
CA ASP A 371 10.43 -2.77 -3.59
C ASP A 371 9.42 -2.38 -2.51
N ARG A 372 9.90 -1.69 -1.46
CA ARG A 372 9.07 -1.19 -0.36
C ARG A 372 8.14 -0.07 -0.82
N LEU A 373 8.68 0.93 -1.52
CA LEU A 373 7.92 2.09 -2.00
C LEU A 373 6.90 1.72 -3.08
N GLY A 374 7.28 0.80 -3.96
CA GLY A 374 6.45 0.25 -5.02
C GLY A 374 5.42 -0.76 -4.54
N SER A 375 5.42 -1.16 -3.27
CA SER A 375 4.57 -2.24 -2.72
C SER A 375 3.08 -2.10 -3.05
N SER A 376 2.54 -0.89 -3.13
CA SER A 376 1.14 -0.62 -3.50
C SER A 376 0.78 -1.03 -4.95
N LEU A 377 1.79 -1.20 -5.83
CA LEU A 377 1.66 -1.78 -7.17
C LEU A 377 0.86 -3.09 -7.14
N TRP A 378 1.14 -3.93 -6.16
CA TRP A 378 0.61 -5.29 -6.10
C TRP A 378 -0.88 -5.36 -5.76
N VAL A 379 -1.50 -4.26 -5.29
CA VAL A 379 -2.95 -4.21 -5.03
C VAL A 379 -3.75 -4.38 -6.31
N GLY A 380 -3.47 -3.57 -7.34
CA GLY A 380 -4.14 -3.71 -8.63
C GLY A 380 -3.79 -5.06 -9.27
N VAL A 381 -2.54 -5.52 -9.18
CA VAL A 381 -2.12 -6.83 -9.70
C VAL A 381 -2.97 -7.97 -9.09
N ALA A 382 -3.13 -7.99 -7.76
CA ALA A 382 -3.96 -8.98 -7.08
C ALA A 382 -5.43 -8.95 -7.56
N ILE A 383 -6.01 -7.76 -7.73
CA ILE A 383 -7.37 -7.61 -8.30
C ILE A 383 -7.43 -8.12 -9.74
N GLY A 384 -6.40 -7.84 -10.54
CA GLY A 384 -6.24 -8.32 -11.90
C GLY A 384 -6.25 -9.85 -11.98
N VAL A 385 -5.49 -10.53 -11.11
CA VAL A 385 -5.49 -12.00 -11.01
C VAL A 385 -6.90 -12.53 -10.72
N GLY A 386 -7.62 -11.92 -9.78
CA GLY A 386 -9.01 -12.27 -9.50
C GLY A 386 -9.97 -12.05 -10.68
N LEU A 387 -9.77 -10.98 -11.45
CA LEU A 387 -10.52 -10.72 -12.69
C LEU A 387 -10.23 -11.79 -13.75
N GLY A 388 -8.97 -12.18 -13.93
CA GLY A 388 -8.56 -13.27 -14.81
C GLY A 388 -9.22 -14.60 -14.44
N ALA A 389 -9.19 -14.97 -13.15
CA ALA A 389 -9.85 -16.18 -12.65
C ALA A 389 -11.37 -16.18 -12.91
N ARG A 390 -12.03 -15.03 -12.74
CA ARG A 390 -13.45 -14.86 -13.07
C ARG A 390 -13.72 -15.12 -14.57
N SER A 391 -12.90 -14.55 -15.45
CA SER A 391 -13.04 -14.73 -16.90
C SER A 391 -12.84 -16.20 -17.33
N VAL A 392 -11.87 -16.91 -16.76
CA VAL A 392 -11.67 -18.35 -17.00
C VAL A 392 -12.88 -19.16 -16.53
N ALA A 393 -13.37 -18.90 -15.32
CA ALA A 393 -14.53 -19.61 -14.78
C ALA A 393 -15.80 -19.38 -15.61
N ALA A 394 -16.01 -18.17 -16.14
CA ALA A 394 -17.14 -17.85 -17.02
C ALA A 394 -17.09 -18.69 -18.31
N ARG A 395 -15.91 -18.80 -18.95
CA ARG A 395 -15.73 -19.63 -20.16
C ARG A 395 -16.00 -21.11 -19.91
N ILE A 396 -15.49 -21.66 -18.80
CA ILE A 396 -15.69 -23.08 -18.46
C ILE A 396 -17.19 -23.38 -18.29
N ARG A 397 -17.95 -22.48 -17.66
CA ARG A 397 -19.41 -22.63 -17.50
C ARG A 397 -20.16 -22.59 -18.83
N LEU A 398 -19.76 -21.71 -19.75
CA LEU A 398 -20.35 -21.64 -21.09
C LEU A 398 -20.08 -22.94 -21.88
N ARG A 399 -18.84 -23.45 -21.85
CA ARG A 399 -18.49 -24.70 -22.52
C ARG A 399 -19.26 -25.90 -21.98
N LYS A 400 -19.44 -26.01 -20.66
CA LYS A 400 -20.21 -27.11 -20.02
C LYS A 400 -21.71 -27.07 -20.36
N ARG A 401 -22.28 -25.89 -20.66
CA ARG A 401 -23.68 -25.78 -21.10
C ARG A 401 -23.89 -26.17 -22.57
N SER A 402 -22.81 -26.30 -23.36
CA SER A 402 -22.88 -26.44 -24.81
C SER A 402 -23.00 -27.86 -25.43
N PRO A 403 -22.95 -29.02 -24.72
CA PRO A 403 -23.07 -30.31 -25.41
C PRO A 403 -24.20 -31.24 -24.93
N ARG A 404 -25.42 -30.75 -24.66
CA ARG A 404 -26.59 -31.64 -24.42
C ARG A 404 -27.91 -31.29 -25.13
N HIS A 405 -27.99 -30.17 -25.87
CA HIS A 405 -29.22 -29.84 -26.62
C HIS A 405 -29.23 -30.26 -28.09
N LEU A 406 -28.15 -30.87 -28.60
CA LEU A 406 -28.09 -31.37 -29.99
C LEU A 406 -28.20 -32.90 -30.12
N ALA A 407 -28.33 -33.64 -29.00
CA ALA A 407 -28.49 -35.10 -29.02
C ALA A 407 -29.91 -35.57 -28.62
N ALA A 408 -30.85 -34.66 -28.37
CA ALA A 408 -32.22 -34.98 -27.92
C ALA A 408 -33.34 -34.53 -28.89
N SER A 409 -32.97 -34.08 -30.10
CA SER A 409 -33.87 -33.98 -31.26
C SER A 409 -33.31 -34.93 -32.33
N GLY A 410 -33.51 -36.24 -32.19
CA GLY A 410 -34.64 -36.94 -32.82
C GLY A 410 -34.43 -36.97 -34.35
N THR A 411 -34.14 -38.08 -35.04
CA THR A 411 -34.45 -39.49 -34.81
C THR A 411 -35.78 -39.72 -34.10
N ALA A 412 -36.83 -39.20 -34.73
CA ALA A 412 -38.10 -39.90 -34.79
C ALA A 412 -38.41 -40.00 -36.30
N ALA A 413 -38.35 -41.24 -36.77
CA ALA A 413 -38.70 -41.69 -38.11
C ALA A 413 -40.22 -41.67 -38.30
#